data_AF-A0A382DGL2-F1
#
_entry.id   AF-A0A382DGL2-F1
#
_cell.length_a   1.000
_cell.length_b   1.000
_cell.length_c   1.000
_cell.angle_alpha   90.00
_cell.angle_beta   90.00
_cell.angle_gamma   90.00
#
_symmetry.space_group_name_H-M   'P 1'
#
loop_
_entity.id
_entity.type
_entity.pdbx_description
1 polymer ?
#
loop_
_entity_poly.entity_id
_entity_poly.type
_entity_poly.pdbx_seq_one_letter_code
_entity_poly.pdbx_strand_id
1 'polypeptide(L)' 'MQETWDFDDWLQFGIKQGFCGPPVCSTHDGIPTSEEEDEEWEEHDPCIHVIRPYTEASHKIAVEANHSPSTWRDTWSK' A
#
# COMPACT_ATOMS: atom_id res chain seq x y z
N MET A 1 -0.38 6.90 -29.89
CA MET A 1 -0.73 7.80 -28.77
C MET A 1 -0.28 7.08 -27.52
N GLN A 2 0.56 7.68 -26.70
CA GLN A 2 0.95 7.05 -25.44
C GLN A 2 -0.21 7.31 -24.48
N GLU A 3 -0.90 6.26 -24.07
CA GLU A 3 -1.89 6.35 -22.99
C GLU A 3 -1.15 6.80 -21.73
N THR A 4 -1.49 7.99 -21.23
CA THR A 4 -1.07 8.43 -19.91
C THR A 4 -1.84 7.62 -18.88
N TRP A 5 -1.15 6.74 -18.17
CA TRP A 5 -1.67 6.06 -17.00
C TRP A 5 -1.74 7.04 -15.85
N ASP A 6 -2.91 7.17 -15.24
CA ASP A 6 -3.06 7.88 -13.98
C ASP A 6 -3.14 6.91 -12.78
N PHE A 7 -3.37 7.49 -11.60
CA PHE A 7 -3.46 6.74 -10.36
C PHE A 7 -4.61 5.72 -10.37
N ASP A 8 -5.76 6.09 -10.94
CA ASP A 8 -6.95 5.25 -10.97
C ASP A 8 -6.77 4.09 -11.95
N ASP A 9 -6.11 4.33 -13.09
CA ASP A 9 -5.76 3.28 -14.06
C ASP A 9 -4.86 2.21 -13.43
N TRP A 10 -3.80 2.64 -12.73
CA TRP A 10 -2.88 1.74 -12.04
C TRP A 10 -3.58 0.91 -10.97
N LEU A 11 -4.36 1.56 -10.10
CA LEU A 11 -5.05 0.89 -9.01
C LEU A 11 -6.11 -0.08 -9.55
N GLN A 12 -6.89 0.34 -10.55
CA GLN A 12 -7.88 -0.52 -11.19
C GLN A 12 -7.22 -1.75 -11.82
N PHE A 13 -6.09 -1.57 -12.52
CA PHE A 13 -5.34 -2.69 -13.10
C PHE A 13 -4.87 -3.66 -12.01
N GLY A 14 -4.24 -3.16 -10.94
CA GLY A 14 -3.75 -3.99 -9.83
C GLY A 14 -4.85 -4.83 -9.17
N ILE A 15 -6.00 -4.22 -8.90
CA ILE A 15 -7.17 -4.92 -8.34
C ILE A 15 -7.70 -5.98 -9.31
N LYS A 16 -7.86 -5.65 -10.60
CA LYS A 16 -8.35 -6.60 -11.61
C LYS A 16 -7.43 -7.80 -11.83
N GLN A 17 -6.12 -7.61 -11.68
CA GLN A 17 -5.14 -8.69 -11.77
C GLN A 17 -4.97 -9.49 -10.46
N GLY A 18 -5.62 -9.06 -9.37
CA GLY A 18 -5.49 -9.72 -8.06
C GLY A 18 -4.15 -9.44 -7.36
N PHE A 19 -3.46 -8.36 -7.72
CA PHE A 19 -2.18 -8.00 -7.09
C PHE A 19 -2.37 -7.27 -5.76
N CYS A 20 -3.47 -6.55 -5.60
CA CYS A 20 -3.82 -5.84 -4.38
C CYS A 20 -5.34 -5.69 -4.24
N GLY A 21 -5.79 -5.40 -3.02
CA GLY A 21 -7.15 -4.94 -2.74
C GLY A 21 -7.31 -3.43 -2.90
N PRO A 22 -8.53 -2.90 -2.68
CA PRO A 22 -8.75 -1.46 -2.61
C PRO A 22 -8.01 -0.84 -1.41
N PRO A 23 -7.70 0.47 -1.45
CA PRO A 23 -7.16 1.16 -0.29
C PRO A 23 -8.18 1.17 0.85
N VAL A 24 -7.70 0.85 2.06
CA VAL A 24 -8.51 0.84 3.30
C VAL A 24 -7.94 1.81 4.32
N CYS A 25 -8.78 2.26 5.25
CA CYS A 25 -8.37 3.11 6.34
C CYS A 25 -7.82 2.27 7.50
N SER A 26 -6.53 2.37 7.78
CA SER A 26 -5.92 1.62 8.90
C SER A 26 -6.56 1.91 10.26
N THR A 27 -7.19 3.07 10.45
CA THR A 27 -7.84 3.45 11.71
C THR A 27 -9.26 2.89 11.85
N HIS A 28 -10.03 2.82 10.76
CA HIS A 28 -11.45 2.42 10.83
C HIS A 28 -11.69 1.00 10.34
N ASP A 29 -10.96 0.58 9.31
CA ASP A 29 -11.10 -0.73 8.67
C ASP A 29 -10.02 -1.71 9.14
N GLY A 30 -8.93 -1.19 9.74
CA GLY A 30 -7.75 -1.99 10.06
C GLY A 30 -6.87 -2.28 8.84
N ILE A 31 -5.90 -3.17 9.03
CA ILE A 31 -5.10 -3.73 7.94
C ILE A 31 -5.76 -5.04 7.51
N PRO A 32 -6.00 -5.30 6.21
CA PRO A 32 -6.63 -6.53 5.78
C PRO A 32 -5.73 -7.74 6.08
N THR A 33 -6.32 -8.76 6.68
CA THR A 33 -5.71 -10.03 7.06
C THR A 33 -6.54 -11.20 6.54
N SER A 34 -5.89 -12.34 6.38
CA SER A 34 -6.53 -13.65 6.33
C SER A 34 -6.80 -14.19 7.73
N GLU A 35 -7.65 -15.21 7.84
CA GLU A 35 -7.92 -15.91 9.11
C GLU A 35 -6.64 -16.48 9.74
N GLU A 36 -5.75 -17.05 8.92
CA GLU A 36 -4.44 -17.54 9.39
C GLU A 36 -3.55 -16.42 9.92
N GLU A 37 -3.54 -15.24 9.28
CA GLU A 37 -2.80 -14.08 9.78
C GLU A 37 -3.39 -13.55 11.09
N ASP A 38 -4.72 -13.58 11.26
CA ASP A 38 -5.38 -13.22 12.52
C ASP A 38 -4.99 -14.14 13.67
N GLU A 39 -4.88 -15.45 13.42
CA GLU A 39 -4.39 -16.43 14.41
C GLU A 39 -2.91 -16.20 14.74
N GLU A 40 -2.08 -15.90 13.74
CA GLU A 40 -0.65 -15.61 13.92
C GLU A 40 -0.40 -14.38 14.79
N TRP A 41 -1.33 -13.42 14.86
CA TRP A 41 -1.23 -12.29 15.80
C TRP A 41 -1.34 -12.70 17.29
N GLU A 42 -1.92 -13.87 17.60
CA GLU A 42 -2.04 -14.35 18.98
C GLU A 42 -0.71 -14.91 19.52
N GLU A 43 0.07 -15.55 18.66
CA GLU A 43 1.30 -16.26 19.03
C GLU A 43 2.58 -15.56 18.55
N HIS A 44 2.48 -14.76 17.48
CA HIS A 44 3.59 -14.17 16.75
C HIS A 44 3.32 -12.67 16.44
N ASP A 45 4.16 -12.07 15.58
CA ASP A 45 4.03 -10.68 15.11
C ASP A 45 4.19 -10.70 13.58
N PRO A 46 3.16 -11.15 12.84
CA PRO A 46 3.26 -11.37 11.41
C PRO A 46 3.51 -10.04 10.68
N CYS A 47 4.51 -10.04 9.81
CA CYS A 47 4.91 -8.84 9.07
C CYS A 47 4.04 -8.64 7.83
N ILE A 48 3.03 -7.77 7.93
CA ILE A 48 2.13 -7.45 6.82
C ILE A 48 2.60 -6.18 6.10
N HIS A 49 2.79 -6.29 4.79
CA HIS A 49 3.21 -5.17 3.94
C HIS A 49 2.00 -4.50 3.30
N VAL A 50 1.78 -3.23 3.64
CA VAL A 50 0.71 -2.42 3.04
C VAL A 50 1.26 -1.34 2.11
N ILE A 51 0.58 -1.16 0.98
CA ILE A 51 0.85 -0.06 0.07
C ILE A 51 -0.06 1.11 0.45
N ARG A 52 0.53 2.26 0.77
CA ARG A 52 -0.20 3.50 1.02
C ARG A 52 -0.23 4.34 -0.27
N PRO A 53 -1.39 4.54 -0.89
CA PRO A 53 -1.48 5.43 -2.04
C PRO A 53 -1.31 6.90 -1.65
N TYR A 54 -0.67 7.67 -2.53
CA TYR A 54 -0.48 9.12 -2.36
C TYR A 54 -1.46 9.88 -3.25
N THR A 55 -2.29 10.70 -2.64
CA THR A 55 -3.34 11.47 -3.32
C THR A 55 -2.82 12.62 -4.18
N GLU A 56 -1.63 13.14 -3.87
CA GLU A 56 -0.97 14.23 -4.59
C GLU A 56 0.55 14.24 -4.30
N ALA A 57 1.31 14.99 -5.11
CA ALA A 57 2.78 15.02 -5.02
C ALA A 57 3.28 15.58 -3.67
N SER A 58 2.62 16.60 -3.13
CA SER A 58 2.88 17.15 -1.79
C SER A 58 2.69 16.12 -0.69
N HIS A 59 1.63 15.31 -0.78
CA HIS A 59 1.36 14.25 0.18
C HIS A 59 2.47 13.18 0.16
N LYS A 60 2.94 12.77 -1.03
CA LYS A 60 4.11 11.89 -1.17
C LYS A 60 5.33 12.44 -0.43
N ILE A 61 5.69 13.70 -0.72
CA ILE A 61 6.86 14.38 -0.12
C ILE A 61 6.73 14.39 1.41
N ALA A 62 5.56 14.74 1.94
CA ALA A 62 5.32 14.78 3.38
C ALA A 62 5.43 13.40 4.04
N VAL A 63 4.92 12.35 3.40
CA VAL A 63 5.04 10.97 3.92
C VAL A 63 6.50 10.51 3.92
N GLU A 64 7.22 10.69 2.82
CA GLU A 64 8.63 10.27 2.71
C GLU A 64 9.54 11.02 3.67
N ALA A 65 9.25 12.30 3.93
CA ALA A 65 9.98 13.09 4.93
C ALA A 65 9.74 12.61 6.37
N ASN A 66 8.55 12.06 6.67
CA ASN A 66 8.16 11.66 8.02
C ASN A 66 8.33 10.15 8.31
N HIS A 67 8.39 9.32 7.27
CA HIS A 67 8.43 7.86 7.39
C HIS A 67 9.59 7.29 6.57
N SER A 68 10.77 7.20 7.18
CA SER A 68 11.99 6.73 6.53
C SER A 68 11.84 5.42 5.75
N PRO A 69 11.11 4.38 6.24
CA PRO A 69 10.90 3.14 5.49
C PRO A 69 10.25 3.33 4.12
N SER A 70 9.42 4.35 3.93
CA SER A 70 8.86 4.68 2.61
C SER A 70 9.94 5.05 1.58
N THR A 71 11.16 5.39 2.00
CA THR A 71 12.28 5.73 1.10
C THR A 71 13.31 4.62 1.00
N TRP A 72 13.74 4.02 2.13
CA TRP A 72 14.83 3.03 2.07
C TRP A 72 14.35 1.64 1.64
N ARG A 73 13.06 1.30 1.82
CA ARG A 73 12.47 0.06 1.29
C ARG A 73 12.14 0.14 -0.21
N ASP A 74 12.07 1.33 -0.79
CA ASP A 74 11.80 1.47 -2.22
C ASP A 74 13.05 1.06 -3.02
N THR A 75 13.02 -0.14 -3.58
CA THR A 75 14.04 -0.68 -4.47
C THR A 75 13.59 -0.72 -5.93
N TRP A 76 12.37 -0.25 -6.24
CA TRP A 76 11.75 -0.40 -7.55
C TRP A 76 11.78 0.90 -8.37
N SER A 77 11.78 2.05 -7.71
CA SER A 77 11.83 3.37 -8.39
C SER A 77 13.24 3.95 -8.52
N LYS A 78 14.26 3.22 -8.05
CA LYS A 78 15.68 3.61 -8.09
C LYS A 78 16.37 3.22 -9.39
#